data_AF-A0A4Q6GLZ3-F1
#
_entry.id   AF-A0A4Q6GLZ3-F1
#
_cell.length_a   1.000
_cell.length_b   1.000
_cell.length_c   1.000
_cell.angle_alpha   90.00
_cell.angle_beta   90.00
_cell.angle_gamma   90.00
#
_symmetry.space_group_name_H-M   'P 1'
#
loop_
_entity.id
_entity.type
_entity.pdbx_description
1 polymer ?
#
loop_
_entity_poly.entity_id
_entity_poly.type
_entity_poly.pdbx_seq_one_letter_code
_entity_poly.pdbx_strand_id
1 'polypeptide(L)' 'MRPSTKFIPEYAGKLNFYLSAVDTLVKQDDDKPTIGILLCRDKNNFETEFA' A
#
# COMPACT_ATOMS: atom_id res chain seq x y z
N MET A 1 -25.29 3.36 10.51
CA MET A 1 -23.88 3.79 10.66
C MET A 1 -22.99 2.58 10.37
N ARG A 2 -22.31 2.51 9.21
CA ARG A 2 -21.38 1.38 8.94
C ARG A 2 -20.12 1.58 9.78
N PRO A 3 -19.65 0.59 10.58
CA PRO A 3 -18.42 0.76 11.34
C PRO A 3 -17.28 1.10 10.38
N SER A 4 -16.65 2.24 10.60
CA SER A 4 -15.48 2.69 9.87
C SER A 4 -14.30 1.86 10.36
N THR A 5 -13.81 0.95 9.51
CA THR A 5 -12.60 0.19 9.82
C THR A 5 -11.44 1.18 9.98
N LYS A 6 -10.86 1.22 11.18
CA LYS A 6 -9.68 2.05 11.46
C LYS A 6 -8.47 1.47 10.72
N PHE A 7 -7.49 2.32 10.41
CA PHE A 7 -6.21 1.83 9.90
C PHE A 7 -5.58 0.88 10.94
N ILE A 8 -5.20 -0.31 10.48
CA ILE A 8 -4.37 -1.24 11.24
C ILE A 8 -3.05 -1.46 10.49
N PRO A 9 -1.91 -1.53 11.19
CA PRO A 9 -0.58 -1.65 10.58
C PRO A 9 -0.43 -2.92 9.72
N GLU A 10 -1.21 -3.97 9.98
CA GLU A 10 -1.26 -5.17 9.13
C GLU A 10 -1.62 -4.85 7.67
N TYR A 11 -2.43 -3.81 7.42
CA TYR A 11 -2.77 -3.41 6.05
C TYR A 11 -1.56 -2.86 5.28
N ALA A 12 -0.63 -2.19 5.95
CA ALA A 12 0.62 -1.75 5.33
C ALA A 12 1.51 -2.96 5.00
N GLY A 13 1.59 -3.95 5.90
CA GLY A 13 2.32 -5.19 5.65
C GLY A 13 1.76 -5.97 4.44
N LYS A 14 0.43 -6.07 4.34
CA LYS A 14 -0.24 -6.66 3.17
C LYS A 14 0.05 -5.87 1.89
N LEU A 15 -0.01 -4.54 1.94
CA LEU A 15 0.29 -3.69 0.79
C LEU A 15 1.73 -3.92 0.30
N ASN A 16 2.70 -3.97 1.20
CA ASN A 16 4.10 -4.22 0.85
C ASN A 16 4.28 -5.61 0.19
N PHE A 17 3.59 -6.63 0.69
CA PHE A 17 3.59 -7.96 0.08
C PHE A 17 3.05 -7.93 -1.36
N TYR A 18 1.93 -7.23 -1.59
CA TYR A 18 1.39 -7.07 -2.94
C TYR A 18 2.32 -6.27 -3.86
N LEU A 19 2.95 -5.21 -3.34
CA LEU A 19 3.95 -4.43 -4.08
C LEU A 19 5.09 -5.32 -4.57
N SER A 20 5.71 -6.12 -3.69
CA SER A 20 6.79 -7.04 -4.07
C SER A 20 6.34 -8.10 -5.08
N ALA A 21 5.12 -8.63 -4.93
CA ALA A 21 4.57 -9.60 -5.86
C ALA A 21 4.33 -8.98 -7.24
N VAL A 22 3.80 -7.76 -7.32
CA VAL A 22 3.61 -7.04 -8.59
C VAL A 22 4.95 -6.71 -9.25
N ASP A 23 5.94 -6.28 -8.46
CA ASP A 23 7.30 -6.00 -8.94
C ASP A 23 7.96 -7.26 -9.53
N THR A 24 7.66 -8.44 -8.98
CA THR A 24 8.26 -9.70 -9.46
C THR A 24 7.47 -10.34 -10.61
N LEU A 25 6.14 -10.27 -10.58
CA LEU A 25 5.28 -11.07 -11.45
C LEU A 25 4.73 -10.28 -12.66
N VAL A 26 4.67 -8.96 -12.57
CA VAL A 26 3.94 -8.12 -13.54
C VAL A 26 4.83 -7.04 -14.12
N LYS A 27 5.69 -6.44 -13.29
CA LYS A 27 6.58 -5.37 -13.71
C LYS A 27 7.59 -5.87 -14.75
N GLN A 28 7.75 -5.08 -15.79
CA GLN A 28 8.73 -5.30 -16.84
C GLN A 28 9.91 -4.33 -16.65
N ASP A 29 11.04 -4.58 -17.30
CA ASP A 29 12.26 -3.77 -17.17
C ASP A 29 12.06 -2.28 -17.46
N ASP A 30 11.08 -1.93 -18.32
CA ASP A 30 10.78 -0.54 -18.69
C ASP A 30 9.71 0.12 -17.81
N ASP A 31 9.07 -0.64 -16.90
CA ASP A 31 7.99 -0.14 -16.07
C ASP A 31 8.50 0.77 -14.93
N LYS A 32 7.70 1.77 -14.61
CA LYS A 32 7.95 2.68 -13.48
C LYS A 32 7.77 1.97 -12.14
N PRO A 33 8.33 2.53 -11.04
CA PRO A 33 8.10 1.97 -9.71
C PRO A 33 6.60 1.84 -9.40
N THR A 34 6.22 0.68 -8.89
CA THR A 34 4.84 0.37 -8.52
C THR A 34 4.40 1.25 -7.35
N ILE A 35 3.21 1.87 -7.45
CA ILE A 35 2.66 2.73 -6.40
C ILE A 35 1.53 1.98 -5.68
N GLY A 36 1.67 1.79 -4.36
CA GLY A 36 0.63 1.22 -3.51
C GLY A 36 -0.20 2.30 -2.84
N ILE A 37 -1.53 2.27 -3.02
CA ILE A 37 -2.45 3.21 -2.38
C ILE A 37 -3.32 2.44 -1.38
N LEU A 38 -3.27 2.84 -0.10
CA LEU A 38 -4.15 2.33 0.93
C LEU A 38 -5.20 3.38 1.31
N LEU A 39 -6.47 3.08 1.05
CA LEU A 39 -7.59 3.98 1.36
C LEU A 39 -8.16 3.64 2.75
N CYS A 40 -7.96 4.53 3.72
CA CYS A 40 -8.58 4.44 5.05
C CYS A 40 -9.58 5.58 5.25
N ARG A 41 -10.73 5.27 5.87
CA ARG A 41 -11.77 6.27 6.15
C ARG A 41 -11.36 7.25 7.27
N ASP A 42 -10.40 6.87 8.10
CA ASP A 42 -9.90 7.67 9.21
C ASP A 42 -8.48 8.16 8.90
N LYS A 43 -8.24 9.46 9.14
CA LYS A 43 -7.06 10.19 8.70
C LYS A 43 -6.00 10.12 9.81
N ASN A 44 -4.96 9.30 9.65
CA ASN A 44 -3.82 9.37 10.55
C ASN A 44 -2.52 9.28 9.75
N ASN A 45 -1.69 10.33 9.92
CA ASN A 45 -0.32 10.55 9.43
C ASN A 45 0.11 9.78 8.18
N PHE A 46 0.18 10.53 7.06
CA PHE A 46 0.99 10.15 5.91
C PHE A 46 2.47 10.12 6.34
N GLU A 47 2.95 8.97 6.76
CA GLU A 47 4.38 8.70 6.85
C GLU A 47 4.83 8.23 5.48
N THR A 48 5.58 9.09 4.79
CA THR A 48 6.19 8.82 3.50
C THR A 48 7.68 8.61 3.75
N GLU A 49 8.12 7.36 3.65
CA GLU A 49 9.53 7.03 3.41
C GLU A 49 9.66 6.67 1.94
N PHE A 50 10.43 7.48 1.21
CA PHE A 50 10.99 7.14 -0.08
C PHE A 50 12.37 6.51 0.17
N ALA A 51 12.59 5.29 -0.30
CA ALA A 51 13.90 4.64 -0.41
C ALA A 51 14.11 4.18 -1.85
#